data_AF-K5B8C4-F1
#
_entry.id   AF-K5B8C4-F1
#
_cell.length_a   1.000
_cell.length_b   1.000
_cell.length_c   1.000
_cell.angle_alpha   90.00
_cell.angle_beta   90.00
_cell.angle_gamma   90.00
#
_symmetry.space_group_name_H-M   'P 1'
#
loop_
_entity.id
_entity.type
_entity.pdbx_description
1 polymer ?
#
loop_
_entity_poly.entity_id
_entity_poly.type
_entity_poly.pdbx_seq_one_letter_code
_entity_poly.pdbx_strand_id
1 'polypeptide(L)'
;MCERLVAVFDAYLAAERAEGRVMGLVHGDYRLDNMLFGQAGADRPLTVVDWQTVTWGPALTDAAYFLGTALPAELRRAHYDVLLRAYHEALGPDAPLTLDDVREGVRRQSFFGVSMAIVSSMLVERTERGDEMFMTMLARHCDHVLDTGALETLPEDQAAQPLVPEPSDEEAHPAGTEPLWNESWYFDFVDTGHGIGGWVRLGLIPNENRRWITALVCGPDLPTVAVLDWQGDAAGVELTLETVEPLQTYRVTVRGRGEAFDDPAELLRGGSGRPAELAMELVWSTNGAPYQYRLASRYEIPCTVSGTVTVDGRRYRLDGVPGQRDHSWGARDWWSMDWVWTALHLDDGTRVHGVDLRIPGAPPIGVGYLQPSGAPLVELQAVTARETFADNGLPVSTVLHLQPGDLELTLRVRAHAPVLLTATDGRISDFPRAWVDVSTADGRTGVGWAEWNRVRH
;
A
#
# COMPACT_ATOMS: atom_id res chain seq x y z
N MET A 1 -8.94 6.43 -19.39
CA MET A 1 -10.07 7.16 -18.75
C MET A 1 -10.35 6.59 -17.38
N CYS A 2 -10.70 5.30 -17.24
CA CYS A 2 -10.94 4.68 -15.93
C CYS A 2 -9.73 4.82 -14.98
N GLU A 3 -8.50 4.61 -15.45
CA GLU A 3 -7.28 4.85 -14.65
C GLU A 3 -7.21 6.27 -14.08
N ARG A 4 -7.50 7.28 -14.91
CA ARG A 4 -7.52 8.68 -14.48
C ARG A 4 -8.64 8.94 -13.46
N LEU A 5 -9.83 8.39 -13.67
CA LEU A 5 -10.93 8.50 -12.69
C LEU A 5 -10.56 7.86 -11.35
N VAL A 6 -9.96 6.66 -11.38
CA VAL A 6 -9.53 5.93 -10.18
C VAL A 6 -8.45 6.72 -9.42
N ALA A 7 -7.47 7.28 -10.13
CA ALA A 7 -6.38 8.05 -9.51
C ALA A 7 -6.87 9.27 -8.71
N VAL A 8 -7.99 9.89 -9.11
CA VAL A 8 -8.54 11.08 -8.46
C VAL A 8 -9.92 10.85 -7.84
N PHE A 9 -10.34 9.60 -7.63
CA PHE A 9 -11.73 9.27 -7.30
C PHE A 9 -12.22 9.95 -6.01
N ASP A 10 -11.40 9.96 -4.96
CA ASP A 10 -11.74 10.61 -3.69
C ASP A 10 -11.87 12.13 -3.84
N ALA A 11 -10.94 12.74 -4.57
CA ALA A 11 -10.96 14.17 -4.87
C ALA A 11 -12.18 14.54 -5.74
N TYR A 12 -12.56 13.68 -6.69
CA TYR A 12 -13.77 13.81 -7.49
C TYR A 12 -15.02 13.74 -6.60
N LEU A 13 -15.15 12.74 -5.72
CA LEU A 13 -16.28 12.62 -4.80
C LEU A 13 -16.39 13.82 -3.85
N ALA A 14 -15.26 14.33 -3.36
CA ALA A 14 -15.22 15.54 -2.54
C ALA A 14 -15.70 16.77 -3.34
N ALA A 15 -15.25 16.91 -4.59
CA ALA A 15 -15.66 18.02 -5.47
C ALA A 15 -17.16 18.00 -5.80
N GLU A 16 -17.77 16.83 -5.91
CA GLU A 16 -19.22 16.68 -6.12
C GLU A 16 -20.06 16.88 -4.85
N ARG A 17 -19.42 16.93 -3.67
CA ARG A 17 -20.06 17.28 -2.38
C ARG A 17 -19.78 18.71 -1.93
N ALA A 18 -19.01 19.48 -2.70
CA ALA A 18 -18.62 20.84 -2.36
C ALA A 18 -19.83 21.81 -2.30
N GLU A 19 -19.67 22.92 -1.59
CA GLU A 19 -20.68 23.97 -1.53
C GLU A 19 -21.02 24.51 -2.93
N GLY A 20 -22.30 24.76 -3.18
CA GLY A 20 -22.80 25.20 -4.49
C GLY A 20 -23.19 24.07 -5.44
N ARG A 21 -23.00 22.79 -5.06
CA ARG A 21 -23.54 21.64 -5.79
C ARG A 21 -25.04 21.48 -5.54
N VAL A 22 -25.76 21.10 -6.59
CA VAL A 22 -27.21 20.90 -6.53
C VAL A 22 -27.47 19.47 -6.09
N MET A 23 -28.00 19.34 -4.87
CA MET A 23 -28.26 18.04 -4.24
C MET A 23 -29.76 17.74 -4.23
N GLY A 24 -30.11 16.46 -4.34
CA GLY A 24 -31.50 16.00 -4.38
C GLY A 24 -31.62 14.50 -4.12
N LEU A 25 -32.87 14.02 -4.16
CA LEU A 25 -33.17 12.60 -4.10
C LEU A 25 -32.77 11.94 -5.42
N VAL A 26 -31.93 10.92 -5.35
CA VAL A 26 -31.41 10.17 -6.49
C VAL A 26 -31.92 8.74 -6.40
N HIS A 27 -32.49 8.22 -7.47
CA HIS A 27 -32.90 6.83 -7.59
C HIS A 27 -31.70 5.89 -7.61
N GLY A 28 -30.64 6.24 -8.35
CA GLY A 28 -29.35 5.52 -8.34
C GLY A 28 -29.29 4.30 -9.28
N ASP A 29 -30.41 3.93 -9.89
CA ASP A 29 -30.49 2.91 -10.97
C ASP A 29 -31.60 3.29 -11.97
N TYR A 30 -31.59 4.54 -12.42
CA TYR A 30 -32.63 5.13 -13.26
C TYR A 30 -32.49 4.72 -14.73
N ARG A 31 -32.84 3.47 -15.05
CA ARG A 31 -32.77 2.85 -16.39
C ARG A 31 -34.12 2.30 -16.86
N LEU A 32 -34.23 2.01 -18.15
CA LEU A 32 -35.49 1.56 -18.78
C LEU A 32 -36.06 0.28 -18.16
N ASP A 33 -35.23 -0.64 -17.68
CA ASP A 33 -35.68 -1.88 -17.01
C ASP A 33 -36.47 -1.59 -15.71
N ASN A 34 -36.25 -0.43 -15.09
CA ASN A 34 -36.94 0.02 -13.88
C ASN A 34 -38.12 0.95 -14.18
N MET A 35 -38.55 1.03 -15.44
CA MET A 35 -39.64 1.90 -15.90
C MET A 35 -40.82 1.11 -16.48
N LEU A 36 -41.98 1.23 -15.84
CA LEU A 36 -43.23 0.63 -16.30
C LEU A 36 -44.09 1.69 -16.99
N PHE A 37 -44.21 1.59 -18.31
CA PHE A 37 -45.01 2.51 -19.12
C PHE A 37 -46.48 2.10 -19.15
N GLY A 38 -47.37 3.02 -18.78
CA GLY A 38 -48.81 2.81 -18.77
C GLY A 38 -49.40 2.76 -20.18
N GLN A 39 -50.36 1.86 -20.40
CA GLN A 39 -51.15 1.85 -21.64
C GLN A 39 -52.17 2.99 -21.67
N ALA A 40 -52.77 3.25 -22.82
CA ALA A 40 -53.82 4.26 -22.96
C ALA A 40 -54.96 4.01 -21.97
N GLY A 41 -55.26 5.00 -21.11
CA GLY A 41 -56.26 4.90 -20.05
C GLY A 41 -55.73 4.43 -18.69
N ALA A 42 -54.42 4.20 -18.54
CA ALA A 42 -53.81 3.90 -17.24
C ALA A 42 -53.81 5.13 -16.30
N ASP A 43 -54.01 4.90 -15.00
CA ASP A 43 -54.00 5.95 -13.96
C ASP A 43 -52.64 6.66 -13.85
N ARG A 44 -51.55 5.98 -14.22
CA ARG A 44 -50.19 6.52 -14.24
C ARG A 44 -49.54 6.25 -15.61
N PRO A 45 -49.05 7.28 -16.31
CA PRO A 45 -48.37 7.10 -17.59
C PRO A 45 -46.98 6.44 -17.45
N LEU A 46 -46.35 6.57 -16.29
CA LEU A 46 -45.07 5.97 -15.94
C LEU A 46 -45.05 5.62 -14.46
N THR A 47 -44.55 4.43 -14.12
CA THR A 47 -44.21 4.05 -12.74
C THR A 47 -42.75 3.61 -12.70
N VAL A 48 -41.97 4.23 -11.83
CA VAL A 48 -40.56 3.86 -11.59
C VAL A 48 -40.48 2.93 -10.39
N VAL A 49 -39.80 1.80 -10.56
CA VAL A 49 -39.67 0.72 -9.57
C VAL A 49 -38.20 0.50 -9.21
N ASP A 50 -37.95 -0.35 -8.21
CA ASP A 50 -36.59 -0.68 -7.72
C ASP A 50 -35.82 0.49 -7.08
N TRP A 51 -36.36 0.99 -5.97
CA TRP A 51 -35.77 2.07 -5.19
C TRP A 51 -34.65 1.62 -4.22
N GLN A 52 -34.05 0.45 -4.42
CA GLN A 52 -33.06 -0.10 -3.48
C GLN A 52 -31.75 0.73 -3.38
N THR A 53 -31.43 1.47 -4.44
CA THR A 53 -30.24 2.33 -4.55
C THR A 53 -30.52 3.79 -4.21
N VAL A 54 -31.69 4.09 -3.64
CA VAL A 54 -32.10 5.48 -3.35
C VAL A 54 -31.12 6.14 -2.39
N THR A 55 -30.71 7.36 -2.72
CA THR A 55 -29.75 8.13 -1.92
C THR A 55 -29.99 9.63 -2.03
N TRP A 56 -29.37 10.39 -1.13
CA TRP A 56 -29.27 11.84 -1.26
C TRP A 56 -27.92 12.19 -1.89
N GLY A 57 -27.93 12.79 -3.08
CA GLY A 57 -26.73 12.98 -3.89
C GLY A 57 -26.88 14.11 -4.91
N PRO A 58 -25.92 14.27 -5.83
CA PRO A 58 -26.02 15.22 -6.92
C PRO A 58 -27.30 15.00 -7.74
N ALA A 59 -28.16 16.01 -7.84
CA ALA A 59 -29.53 15.85 -8.34
C ALA A 59 -29.62 15.42 -9.82
N LEU A 60 -28.52 15.53 -10.57
CA LEU A 60 -28.44 15.26 -12.00
C LEU A 60 -27.91 13.85 -12.30
N THR A 61 -27.62 13.04 -11.26
CA THR A 61 -27.10 11.67 -11.40
C THR A 61 -28.03 10.77 -12.22
N ASP A 62 -29.34 10.78 -11.95
CA ASP A 62 -30.28 9.91 -12.67
C ASP A 62 -30.43 10.29 -14.15
N ALA A 63 -30.42 11.59 -14.46
CA ALA A 63 -30.44 12.07 -15.83
C ALA A 63 -29.17 11.65 -16.59
N ALA A 64 -28.00 11.77 -15.96
CA ALA A 64 -26.74 11.33 -16.52
C ALA A 64 -26.70 9.81 -16.74
N TYR A 65 -27.13 9.04 -15.73
CA TYR A 65 -27.16 7.60 -15.80
C TYR A 65 -28.10 7.11 -16.91
N PHE A 66 -29.32 7.65 -16.98
CA PHE A 66 -30.29 7.33 -18.04
C PHE A 66 -29.72 7.61 -19.43
N LEU A 67 -29.20 8.82 -19.67
CA LEU A 67 -28.61 9.17 -20.97
C LEU A 67 -27.41 8.27 -21.32
N GLY A 68 -26.63 7.88 -20.32
CA GLY A 68 -25.44 7.04 -20.50
C GLY A 68 -25.74 5.58 -20.82
N THR A 69 -26.88 5.03 -20.39
CA THR A 69 -27.17 3.58 -20.47
C THR A 69 -28.37 3.21 -21.33
N ALA A 70 -29.44 4.03 -21.29
CA ALA A 70 -30.75 3.70 -21.84
C ALA A 70 -30.85 3.83 -23.37
N LEU A 71 -29.89 4.50 -24.01
CA LEU A 71 -29.89 4.80 -25.44
C LEU A 71 -28.63 4.23 -26.11
N PRO A 72 -28.73 3.74 -27.36
CA PRO A 72 -27.55 3.55 -28.21
C PRO A 72 -26.77 4.88 -28.35
N ALA A 73 -25.44 4.80 -28.42
CA ALA A 73 -24.57 5.98 -28.39
C ALA A 73 -24.86 6.95 -29.54
N GLU A 74 -25.17 6.45 -30.74
CA GLU A 74 -25.50 7.25 -31.91
C GLU A 74 -26.79 8.05 -31.71
N LEU A 75 -27.80 7.41 -31.10
CA LEU A 75 -29.09 8.04 -30.82
C LEU A 75 -28.95 9.09 -29.72
N ARG A 76 -28.17 8.77 -28.66
CA ARG A 76 -27.82 9.75 -27.62
C ARG A 76 -27.16 10.98 -28.24
N ARG A 77 -26.14 10.81 -29.07
CA ARG A 77 -25.42 11.91 -29.75
C ARG A 77 -26.35 12.77 -30.61
N ALA A 78 -27.23 12.14 -31.40
CA ALA A 78 -28.14 12.84 -32.30
C ALA A 78 -29.20 13.68 -31.56
N HIS A 79 -29.60 13.28 -30.35
CA HIS A 79 -30.70 13.90 -29.61
C HIS A 79 -30.29 14.55 -28.29
N TYR A 80 -29.00 14.58 -27.95
CA TYR A 80 -28.50 14.96 -26.63
C TYR A 80 -29.05 16.31 -26.15
N ASP A 81 -28.89 17.36 -26.96
CA ASP A 81 -29.34 18.70 -26.61
C ASP A 81 -30.87 18.81 -26.51
N VAL A 82 -31.60 18.03 -27.31
CA VAL A 82 -33.07 17.99 -27.25
C VAL A 82 -33.53 17.34 -25.95
N LEU A 83 -32.87 16.26 -25.53
CA LEU A 83 -33.18 15.56 -24.28
C LEU A 83 -32.87 16.40 -23.05
N LEU A 84 -31.73 17.12 -23.03
CA LEU A 84 -31.41 18.05 -21.94
C LEU A 84 -32.40 19.22 -21.87
N ARG A 85 -32.83 19.76 -23.02
CA ARG A 85 -33.89 20.79 -23.06
C ARG A 85 -35.21 20.27 -22.52
N ALA A 86 -35.63 19.07 -22.93
CA ALA A 86 -36.85 18.45 -22.44
C ALA A 86 -36.80 18.22 -20.92
N TYR A 87 -35.65 17.79 -20.38
CA TYR A 87 -35.45 17.65 -18.94
C TYR A 87 -35.59 19.01 -18.22
N HIS A 88 -34.92 20.05 -18.73
CA HIS A 88 -34.99 21.39 -18.15
C HIS A 88 -36.40 21.99 -18.22
N GLU A 89 -37.10 21.86 -19.35
CA GLU A 89 -38.50 22.32 -19.49
C GLU A 89 -39.44 21.62 -18.50
N ALA A 90 -39.20 20.33 -18.22
CA ALA A 90 -39.96 19.56 -17.24
C ALA A 90 -39.74 20.01 -15.78
N LEU A 91 -38.65 20.72 -15.47
CA LEU A 91 -38.44 21.33 -14.15
C LEU A 91 -39.43 22.48 -13.87
N GLY A 92 -40.07 23.02 -14.91
CA GLY A 92 -41.04 24.09 -14.82
C GLY A 92 -40.44 25.50 -14.87
N PRO A 93 -41.30 26.55 -14.93
CA PRO A 93 -40.85 27.93 -15.13
C PRO A 93 -40.07 28.52 -13.95
N ASP A 94 -40.25 27.97 -12.75
CA ASP A 94 -39.60 28.42 -11.51
C ASP A 94 -38.37 27.56 -11.15
N ALA A 95 -37.83 26.80 -12.11
CA ALA A 95 -36.69 25.92 -11.89
C ALA A 95 -35.47 26.71 -11.39
N PRO A 96 -34.78 26.24 -10.34
CA PRO A 96 -33.59 26.90 -9.82
C PRO A 96 -32.33 26.67 -10.68
N LEU A 97 -32.45 25.87 -11.75
CA LEU A 97 -31.35 25.48 -12.64
C LEU A 97 -31.60 26.02 -14.03
N THR A 98 -30.56 26.58 -14.65
CA THR A 98 -30.55 26.88 -16.07
C THR A 98 -30.30 25.62 -16.89
N LEU A 99 -30.54 25.69 -18.21
CA LEU A 99 -30.18 24.60 -19.13
C LEU A 99 -28.68 24.28 -19.10
N ASP A 100 -27.83 25.30 -18.89
CA ASP A 100 -26.39 25.11 -18.81
C ASP A 100 -26.00 24.43 -17.49
N ASP A 101 -26.69 24.72 -16.37
CA ASP A 101 -26.51 23.99 -15.11
C ASP A 101 -26.90 22.52 -15.26
N VAL A 102 -27.98 22.23 -16.00
CA VAL A 102 -28.39 20.86 -16.32
C VAL A 102 -27.32 20.16 -17.17
N ARG A 103 -26.79 20.83 -18.19
CA ARG A 103 -25.74 20.28 -19.05
C ARG A 103 -24.47 19.97 -18.25
N GLU A 104 -24.01 20.91 -17.43
CA GLU A 104 -22.82 20.76 -16.60
C GLU A 104 -23.02 19.69 -15.51
N GLY A 105 -24.20 19.66 -14.88
CA GLY A 105 -24.54 18.63 -13.90
C GLY A 105 -24.56 17.22 -14.51
N VAL A 106 -25.17 17.06 -15.69
CA VAL A 106 -25.14 15.77 -16.41
C VAL A 106 -23.72 15.40 -16.83
N ARG A 107 -22.93 16.35 -17.35
CA ARG A 107 -21.52 16.14 -17.71
C ARG A 107 -20.73 15.59 -16.53
N ARG A 108 -20.78 16.27 -15.38
CA ARG A 108 -20.08 15.86 -14.15
C ARG A 108 -20.50 14.49 -13.65
N GLN A 109 -21.80 14.20 -13.69
CA GLN A 109 -22.35 12.94 -13.18
C GLN A 109 -22.27 11.76 -14.16
N SER A 110 -21.75 11.95 -15.37
CA SER A 110 -21.58 10.87 -16.37
C SER A 110 -20.65 9.74 -15.87
N PHE A 111 -19.74 10.02 -14.94
CA PHE A 111 -18.86 9.02 -14.31
C PHE A 111 -19.60 8.03 -13.42
N PHE A 112 -20.78 8.37 -12.89
CA PHE A 112 -21.54 7.49 -12.00
C PHE A 112 -21.83 6.13 -12.66
N GLY A 113 -22.20 6.13 -13.93
CA GLY A 113 -22.45 4.89 -14.68
C GLY A 113 -21.20 4.05 -14.94
N VAL A 114 -20.03 4.68 -15.06
CA VAL A 114 -18.74 3.96 -15.13
C VAL A 114 -18.46 3.25 -13.81
N SER A 115 -18.63 3.96 -12.68
CA SER A 115 -18.48 3.37 -11.34
C SER A 115 -19.45 2.23 -11.09
N MET A 116 -20.72 2.39 -11.46
CA MET A 116 -21.75 1.35 -11.34
C MET A 116 -21.39 0.11 -12.17
N ALA A 117 -20.97 0.27 -13.44
CA ALA A 117 -20.59 -0.86 -14.28
C ALA A 117 -19.40 -1.66 -13.71
N ILE A 118 -18.41 -0.96 -13.15
CA ILE A 118 -17.24 -1.59 -12.51
C ILE A 118 -17.66 -2.33 -11.23
N VAL A 119 -18.30 -1.64 -10.29
CA VAL A 119 -18.65 -2.21 -8.97
C VAL A 119 -19.66 -3.35 -9.10
N SER A 120 -20.68 -3.20 -9.94
CA SER A 120 -21.68 -4.26 -10.14
C SER A 120 -21.09 -5.53 -10.77
N SER A 121 -20.11 -5.40 -11.68
CA SER A 121 -19.44 -6.57 -12.28
C SER A 121 -18.61 -7.39 -11.27
N MET A 122 -18.19 -6.78 -10.16
CA MET A 122 -17.44 -7.46 -9.09
C MET A 122 -18.35 -8.22 -8.11
N LEU A 123 -19.65 -7.91 -8.06
CA LEU A 123 -20.60 -8.42 -7.06
C LEU A 123 -21.51 -9.54 -7.57
N VAL A 124 -21.47 -9.84 -8.87
CA VAL A 124 -22.38 -10.78 -9.54
C VAL A 124 -21.62 -12.00 -10.08
N GLU A 125 -22.30 -13.15 -10.11
CA GLU A 125 -21.75 -14.38 -10.68
C GLU A 125 -21.46 -14.19 -12.16
N ARG A 126 -20.25 -14.59 -12.58
CA ARG A 126 -19.79 -14.42 -13.95
C ARG A 126 -20.51 -15.36 -14.90
N THR A 127 -21.10 -14.79 -15.94
CA THR A 127 -21.74 -15.53 -17.04
C THR A 127 -21.40 -14.83 -18.36
N GLU A 128 -21.32 -15.56 -19.47
CA GLU A 128 -20.98 -14.99 -20.78
C GLU A 128 -21.94 -13.87 -21.20
N ARG A 129 -23.24 -14.04 -20.94
CA ARG A 129 -24.27 -13.03 -21.17
C ARG A 129 -24.17 -11.84 -20.21
N GLY A 130 -23.84 -12.09 -18.94
CA GLY A 130 -23.64 -11.03 -17.94
C GLY A 130 -22.42 -10.17 -18.27
N ASP A 131 -21.31 -10.81 -18.65
CA ASP A 131 -20.07 -10.15 -19.07
C ASP A 131 -20.32 -9.25 -20.30
N GLU A 132 -21.05 -9.74 -21.32
CA GLU A 132 -21.41 -8.93 -22.50
C GLU A 132 -22.28 -7.71 -22.14
N MET A 133 -23.24 -7.89 -21.22
CA MET A 133 -24.09 -6.81 -20.73
C MET A 133 -23.27 -5.73 -20.01
N PHE A 134 -22.39 -6.11 -19.06
CA PHE A 134 -21.56 -5.16 -18.31
C PHE A 134 -20.53 -4.46 -19.20
N MET A 135 -19.92 -5.17 -20.15
CA MET A 135 -18.99 -4.55 -21.10
C MET A 135 -19.70 -3.54 -22.00
N THR A 136 -20.93 -3.83 -22.43
CA THR A 136 -21.76 -2.88 -23.20
C THR A 136 -22.13 -1.66 -22.36
N MET A 137 -22.54 -1.87 -21.11
CA MET A 137 -22.87 -0.79 -20.17
C MET A 137 -21.66 0.11 -19.92
N LEU A 138 -20.49 -0.48 -19.62
CA LEU A 138 -19.24 0.24 -19.42
C LEU A 138 -18.88 1.04 -20.67
N ALA A 139 -18.90 0.43 -21.86
CA ALA A 139 -18.59 1.11 -23.11
C ALA A 139 -19.50 2.33 -23.37
N ARG A 140 -20.82 2.19 -23.15
CA ARG A 140 -21.76 3.30 -23.36
C ARG A 140 -21.55 4.46 -22.39
N HIS A 141 -21.24 4.18 -21.13
CA HIS A 141 -20.91 5.22 -20.15
C HIS A 141 -19.54 5.86 -20.43
N CYS A 142 -18.54 5.08 -20.86
CA CYS A 142 -17.26 5.60 -21.32
C CYS A 142 -17.44 6.57 -22.49
N ASP A 143 -18.24 6.19 -23.50
CA ASP A 143 -18.57 7.07 -24.61
C ASP A 143 -19.28 8.35 -24.15
N HIS A 144 -20.15 8.26 -23.13
CA HIS A 144 -20.86 9.43 -22.59
C HIS A 144 -19.91 10.42 -21.91
N VAL A 145 -18.97 9.90 -21.12
CA VAL A 145 -17.89 10.69 -20.48
C VAL A 145 -17.05 11.40 -21.53
N LEU A 146 -16.70 10.71 -22.62
CA LEU A 146 -15.88 11.26 -23.71
C LEU A 146 -16.65 12.31 -24.53
N ASP A 147 -17.88 12.00 -24.94
CA ASP A 147 -18.72 12.89 -25.76
C ASP A 147 -19.03 14.22 -25.05
N THR A 148 -19.12 14.21 -23.71
CA THR A 148 -19.40 15.41 -22.90
C THR A 148 -18.14 16.15 -22.46
N GLY A 149 -16.95 15.61 -22.73
CA GLY A 149 -15.69 16.15 -22.23
C GLY A 149 -15.59 16.11 -20.70
N ALA A 150 -16.30 15.20 -20.01
CA ALA A 150 -16.33 15.14 -18.55
C ALA A 150 -14.96 14.90 -17.91
N LEU A 151 -13.98 14.36 -18.66
CA LEU A 151 -12.59 14.24 -18.22
C LEU A 151 -11.96 15.58 -17.80
N GLU A 152 -12.41 16.70 -18.35
CA GLU A 152 -11.93 18.04 -17.99
C GLU A 152 -12.50 18.54 -16.66
N THR A 153 -13.58 17.92 -16.16
CA THR A 153 -14.19 18.28 -14.87
C THR A 153 -13.55 17.53 -13.70
N LEU A 154 -12.73 16.51 -13.98
CA LEU A 154 -11.94 15.84 -12.96
C LEU A 154 -10.94 16.83 -12.37
N PRO A 155 -10.73 16.79 -11.04
CA PRO A 155 -9.69 17.59 -10.42
C PRO A 155 -8.33 17.27 -11.06
N GLU A 156 -7.42 18.25 -11.03
CA GLU A 156 -6.04 17.99 -11.42
C GLU A 156 -5.51 16.81 -10.62
N ASP A 157 -4.71 15.97 -11.27
CA ASP A 157 -3.90 14.96 -10.60
C ASP A 157 -2.84 15.69 -9.80
N GLN A 158 -3.25 16.22 -8.65
CA GLN A 158 -2.34 16.48 -7.56
C GLN A 158 -1.87 15.09 -7.17
N ALA A 159 -0.76 14.63 -7.77
CA ALA A 159 -0.01 13.50 -7.26
C ALA A 159 0.05 13.71 -5.75
N ALA A 160 -0.77 12.97 -5.01
CA ALA A 160 -1.11 13.35 -3.66
C ALA A 160 0.22 13.50 -2.92
N GLN A 161 0.45 14.64 -2.28
CA GLN A 161 1.73 14.85 -1.59
C GLN A 161 1.97 13.64 -0.69
N PRO A 162 3.19 13.07 -0.69
CA PRO A 162 3.49 11.90 0.12
C PRO A 162 3.06 12.14 1.56
N LEU A 163 2.38 11.17 2.17
CA LEU A 163 1.99 11.30 3.57
C LEU A 163 3.24 11.33 4.45
N VAL A 164 3.19 12.12 5.50
CA VAL A 164 4.26 12.26 6.48
C VAL A 164 3.69 11.82 7.83
N PRO A 165 4.39 10.94 8.57
CA PRO A 165 3.94 10.54 9.91
C PRO A 165 3.92 11.73 10.87
N GLU A 166 3.04 11.67 11.84
CA GLU A 166 2.99 12.62 12.94
C GLU A 166 3.96 12.21 14.06
N PRO A 167 4.47 13.16 14.87
CA PRO A 167 5.34 12.82 16.01
C PRO A 167 4.73 11.81 16.98
N SER A 168 3.41 11.80 17.15
CA SER A 168 2.69 10.83 17.98
C SER A 168 2.74 9.41 17.44
N ASP A 169 3.00 9.22 16.13
CA ASP A 169 3.11 7.89 15.53
C ASP A 169 4.38 7.16 16.00
N GLU A 170 5.29 7.81 16.72
CA GLU A 170 6.45 7.17 17.39
C GLU A 170 6.06 6.43 18.68
N GLU A 171 4.88 6.72 19.22
CA GLU A 171 4.37 6.13 20.47
C GLU A 171 3.67 4.80 20.20
N ALA A 172 3.48 4.00 21.24
CA ALA A 172 2.66 2.80 21.14
C ALA A 172 1.18 3.16 20.99
N HIS A 173 0.47 2.47 20.10
CA HIS A 173 -0.92 2.74 19.80
C HIS A 173 -1.86 1.86 20.65
N PRO A 174 -3.10 2.32 20.89
CA PRO A 174 -4.13 1.46 21.48
C PRO A 174 -4.40 0.24 20.60
N ALA A 175 -4.33 -0.95 21.19
CA ALA A 175 -4.59 -2.19 20.48
C ALA A 175 -6.07 -2.30 20.08
N GLY A 176 -6.31 -2.69 18.82
CA GLY A 176 -7.63 -3.09 18.33
C GLY A 176 -8.06 -4.46 18.85
N THR A 177 -9.27 -4.90 18.47
CA THR A 177 -9.82 -6.21 18.91
C THR A 177 -9.46 -7.36 17.97
N GLU A 178 -8.78 -7.07 16.86
CA GLU A 178 -8.39 -8.08 15.87
C GLU A 178 -7.37 -9.05 16.48
N PRO A 179 -7.54 -10.38 16.34
CA PRO A 179 -6.64 -11.36 16.97
C PRO A 179 -5.16 -11.14 16.65
N LEU A 180 -4.88 -10.75 15.40
CA LEU A 180 -3.53 -10.49 14.90
C LEU A 180 -3.20 -8.99 14.83
N TRP A 181 -3.82 -8.17 15.70
CA TRP A 181 -3.37 -6.80 15.88
C TRP A 181 -1.91 -6.82 16.36
N ASN A 182 -1.03 -6.12 15.65
CA ASN A 182 0.39 -6.11 15.90
C ASN A 182 0.95 -4.68 15.87
N GLU A 183 1.66 -4.30 16.92
CA GLU A 183 2.54 -3.13 16.96
C GLU A 183 3.97 -3.60 16.70
N SER A 184 4.70 -2.97 15.79
CA SER A 184 6.02 -3.44 15.37
C SER A 184 6.97 -2.29 15.09
N TRP A 185 8.06 -2.23 15.85
CA TRP A 185 9.21 -1.35 15.60
C TRP A 185 10.36 -2.15 15.01
N TYR A 186 11.01 -1.58 14.01
CA TYR A 186 12.12 -2.20 13.30
C TYR A 186 13.25 -1.21 13.04
N PHE A 187 14.48 -1.73 13.09
CA PHE A 187 15.72 -0.97 12.90
C PHE A 187 16.76 -1.84 12.21
N ASP A 188 17.45 -1.31 11.20
CA ASP A 188 18.59 -1.97 10.56
C ASP A 188 19.79 -1.07 10.31
N PHE A 189 20.93 -1.70 10.04
CA PHE A 189 22.14 -1.03 9.60
C PHE A 189 22.98 -1.93 8.70
N VAL A 190 23.85 -1.30 7.90
CA VAL A 190 24.89 -1.97 7.12
C VAL A 190 26.20 -1.19 7.24
N ASP A 191 27.27 -1.86 7.68
CA ASP A 191 28.63 -1.34 7.66
C ASP A 191 29.51 -2.18 6.75
N THR A 192 29.71 -1.69 5.53
CA THR A 192 30.56 -2.31 4.51
C THR A 192 32.03 -2.33 4.90
N GLY A 193 32.49 -1.35 5.68
CA GLY A 193 33.89 -1.22 6.10
C GLY A 193 34.29 -2.30 7.10
N HIS A 194 33.39 -2.63 8.03
CA HIS A 194 33.60 -3.73 8.97
C HIS A 194 33.07 -5.09 8.47
N GLY A 195 32.30 -5.11 7.38
CA GLY A 195 31.70 -6.33 6.84
C GLY A 195 30.59 -6.87 7.75
N ILE A 196 29.78 -6.00 8.34
CA ILE A 196 28.75 -6.35 9.33
C ILE A 196 27.45 -5.61 9.04
N GLY A 197 26.34 -6.34 9.04
CA GLY A 197 25.00 -5.79 9.05
C GLY A 197 24.20 -6.38 10.21
N GLY A 198 23.18 -5.68 10.64
CA GLY A 198 22.27 -6.23 11.64
C GLY A 198 20.92 -5.55 11.64
N TRP A 199 19.99 -6.17 12.34
CA TRP A 199 18.67 -5.63 12.54
C TRP A 199 18.06 -6.03 13.88
N VAL A 200 17.17 -5.17 14.38
CA VAL A 200 16.42 -5.36 15.62
C VAL A 200 14.94 -5.12 15.33
N ARG A 201 14.08 -5.97 15.88
CA ARG A 201 12.62 -5.76 15.84
C ARG A 201 11.98 -6.13 17.17
N LEU A 202 11.03 -5.29 17.59
CA LEU A 202 10.05 -5.59 18.62
C LEU A 202 8.67 -5.69 17.97
N GLY A 203 8.00 -6.84 18.10
CA GLY A 203 6.60 -7.01 17.75
C GLY A 203 5.76 -7.30 19.00
N LEU A 204 4.72 -6.52 19.25
CA LEU A 204 3.73 -6.78 20.30
C LEU A 204 2.44 -7.28 19.66
N ILE A 205 1.91 -8.40 20.14
CA ILE A 205 0.63 -8.98 19.70
C ILE A 205 -0.23 -9.17 20.96
N PRO A 206 -0.86 -8.10 21.47
CA PRO A 206 -1.52 -8.10 22.78
C PRO A 206 -2.65 -9.13 22.88
N ASN A 207 -3.40 -9.32 21.79
CA ASN A 207 -4.55 -10.24 21.76
C ASN A 207 -4.15 -11.72 21.76
N GLU A 208 -2.88 -12.04 21.49
CA GLU A 208 -2.31 -13.38 21.68
C GLU A 208 -1.39 -13.48 22.91
N ASN A 209 -1.26 -12.39 23.69
CA ASN A 209 -0.29 -12.27 24.77
C ASN A 209 1.15 -12.66 24.34
N ARG A 210 1.54 -12.21 23.14
CA ARG A 210 2.86 -12.49 22.57
C ARG A 210 3.67 -11.22 22.41
N ARG A 211 4.98 -11.37 22.60
CA ARG A 211 6.01 -10.36 22.33
C ARG A 211 7.15 -11.02 21.58
N TRP A 212 7.48 -10.49 20.42
CA TRP A 212 8.57 -10.95 19.57
C TRP A 212 9.72 -9.97 19.67
N ILE A 213 10.84 -10.42 20.24
CA ILE A 213 12.10 -9.70 20.21
C ILE A 213 13.03 -10.46 19.29
N THR A 214 13.55 -9.77 18.29
CA THR A 214 14.56 -10.33 17.40
C THR A 214 15.70 -9.32 17.28
N ALA A 215 16.92 -9.79 17.44
CA ALA A 215 18.12 -9.01 17.19
C ALA A 215 19.14 -9.94 16.50
N LEU A 216 19.50 -9.61 15.27
CA LEU A 216 20.39 -10.42 14.47
C LEU A 216 21.55 -9.60 13.90
N VAL A 217 22.71 -10.24 13.77
CA VAL A 217 23.89 -9.72 13.10
C VAL A 217 24.40 -10.77 12.12
N CYS A 218 24.81 -10.33 10.94
CA CYS A 218 25.42 -11.18 9.93
C CYS A 218 26.51 -10.43 9.18
N GLY A 219 27.37 -11.17 8.49
CA GLY A 219 28.37 -10.61 7.57
C GLY A 219 28.82 -11.69 6.59
N PRO A 220 29.44 -11.33 5.47
CA PRO A 220 29.93 -12.31 4.50
C PRO A 220 30.97 -13.28 5.10
N ASP A 221 31.74 -12.79 6.09
CA ASP A 221 32.79 -13.55 6.78
C ASP A 221 32.45 -13.79 8.28
N LEU A 222 31.17 -13.64 8.65
CA LEU A 222 30.70 -13.81 10.03
C LEU A 222 29.55 -14.82 10.06
N PRO A 223 29.49 -15.69 11.09
CA PRO A 223 28.28 -16.47 11.32
C PRO A 223 27.11 -15.52 11.61
N THR A 224 25.90 -15.98 11.31
CA THR A 224 24.69 -15.25 11.68
C THR A 224 24.44 -15.45 13.16
N VAL A 225 24.48 -14.36 13.93
CA VAL A 225 24.18 -14.40 15.36
C VAL A 225 22.76 -13.92 15.58
N ALA A 226 21.93 -14.74 16.20
CA ALA A 226 20.52 -14.47 16.42
C ALA A 226 20.15 -14.56 17.90
N VAL A 227 19.61 -13.47 18.43
CA VAL A 227 18.91 -13.42 19.72
C VAL A 227 17.43 -13.33 19.40
N LEU A 228 16.70 -14.42 19.65
CA LEU A 228 15.28 -14.56 19.32
C LEU A 228 14.49 -14.90 20.58
N ASP A 229 13.45 -14.11 20.87
CA ASP A 229 12.47 -14.37 21.92
C ASP A 229 11.07 -14.19 21.32
N TRP A 230 10.36 -15.31 21.14
CA TRP A 230 9.03 -15.34 20.51
C TRP A 230 7.86 -15.25 21.50
N GLN A 231 8.14 -15.25 22.79
CA GLN A 231 7.12 -15.21 23.85
C GLN A 231 7.24 -13.94 24.71
N GLY A 232 8.43 -13.34 24.79
CA GLY A 232 8.73 -12.19 25.64
C GLY A 232 9.09 -12.55 27.07
N ASP A 233 9.33 -13.84 27.34
CA ASP A 233 9.64 -14.40 28.66
C ASP A 233 11.07 -14.97 28.74
N ALA A 234 11.86 -14.86 27.66
CA ALA A 234 13.20 -15.39 27.64
C ALA A 234 14.07 -14.63 28.66
N ALA A 235 14.42 -15.33 29.73
CA ALA A 235 15.30 -14.80 30.76
C ALA A 235 16.64 -14.38 30.13
N GLY A 236 16.90 -13.07 30.09
CA GLY A 236 18.19 -12.51 29.68
C GLY A 236 18.23 -11.80 28.32
N VAL A 237 17.09 -11.49 27.69
CA VAL A 237 17.04 -10.49 26.60
C VAL A 237 16.58 -9.14 27.16
N GLU A 238 17.49 -8.17 27.18
CA GLU A 238 17.21 -6.79 27.53
C GLU A 238 17.07 -5.98 26.24
N LEU A 239 15.92 -5.36 26.01
CA LEU A 239 15.68 -4.46 24.88
C LEU A 239 15.07 -3.15 25.39
N THR A 240 15.70 -2.03 25.01
CA THR A 240 15.21 -0.68 25.22
C THR A 240 15.09 0.03 23.88
N LEU A 241 13.90 0.57 23.63
CA LEU A 241 13.58 1.45 22.49
C LEU A 241 13.30 2.84 23.07
N GLU A 242 14.02 3.86 22.62
CA GLU A 242 13.88 5.23 23.11
C GLU A 242 13.79 6.22 21.95
N THR A 243 12.64 6.85 21.81
CA THR A 243 12.46 8.04 20.96
C THR A 243 13.15 9.23 21.63
N VAL A 244 14.33 9.61 21.15
CA VAL A 244 15.11 10.74 21.69
C VAL A 244 14.53 12.07 21.21
N GLU A 245 14.25 12.14 19.91
CA GLU A 245 13.57 13.25 19.26
C GLU A 245 12.61 12.67 18.21
N PRO A 246 11.29 12.85 18.33
CA PRO A 246 10.31 12.24 17.43
C PRO A 246 10.63 12.50 15.97
N LEU A 247 10.52 11.47 15.13
CA LEU A 247 10.81 11.51 13.70
C LEU A 247 12.26 11.88 13.33
N GLN A 248 13.14 12.16 14.29
CA GLN A 248 14.51 12.62 14.06
C GLN A 248 15.55 11.63 14.60
N THR A 249 15.50 11.30 15.88
CA THR A 249 16.53 10.49 16.54
C THR A 249 15.94 9.40 17.40
N TYR A 250 16.40 8.16 17.19
CA TYR A 250 15.97 6.98 17.92
C TYR A 250 17.17 6.22 18.49
N ARG A 251 17.10 5.78 19.74
CA ARG A 251 18.13 4.95 20.38
C ARG A 251 17.59 3.56 20.65
N VAL A 252 18.38 2.55 20.27
CA VAL A 252 18.09 1.14 20.53
C VAL A 252 19.25 0.52 21.28
N THR A 253 18.93 -0.10 22.41
CA THR A 253 19.87 -0.92 23.16
C THR A 253 19.31 -2.32 23.25
N VAL A 254 20.08 -3.32 22.81
CA VAL A 254 19.76 -4.73 23.01
C VAL A 254 20.95 -5.46 23.61
N ARG A 255 20.71 -6.35 24.56
CA ARG A 255 21.69 -7.28 25.10
C ARG A 255 21.02 -8.62 25.31
N GLY A 256 21.63 -9.69 24.81
CA GLY A 256 21.07 -11.02 25.00
C GLY A 256 22.04 -12.14 24.68
N ARG A 257 21.67 -13.33 25.15
CA ARG A 257 22.29 -14.59 24.75
C ARG A 257 21.46 -15.18 23.63
N GLY A 258 22.15 -15.65 22.59
CA GLY A 258 21.54 -16.25 21.42
C GLY A 258 22.43 -17.34 20.88
N GLU A 259 22.31 -17.57 19.57
CA GLU A 259 23.01 -18.62 18.87
C GLU A 259 23.69 -18.07 17.61
N ALA A 260 24.88 -18.55 17.32
CA ALA A 260 25.61 -18.29 16.09
C ALA A 260 25.48 -19.48 15.13
N PHE A 261 25.15 -19.19 13.89
CA PHE A 261 24.89 -20.15 12.82
C PHE A 261 25.88 -19.93 11.68
N ASP A 262 26.69 -20.95 11.37
CA ASP A 262 27.59 -20.94 10.22
C ASP A 262 26.79 -21.14 8.90
N ASP A 263 25.72 -21.93 8.95
CA ASP A 263 24.69 -22.00 7.90
C ASP A 263 23.42 -21.26 8.35
N PRO A 264 23.15 -20.05 7.84
CA PRO A 264 21.96 -19.28 8.21
C PRO A 264 20.64 -19.96 7.83
N ALA A 265 20.63 -20.93 6.90
CA ALA A 265 19.41 -21.64 6.54
C ALA A 265 18.90 -22.57 7.66
N GLU A 266 19.71 -22.85 8.69
CA GLU A 266 19.27 -23.60 9.87
C GLU A 266 18.19 -22.83 10.66
N LEU A 267 18.22 -21.50 10.66
CA LEU A 267 17.18 -20.66 11.28
C LEU A 267 15.80 -20.85 10.64
N LEU A 268 15.73 -21.12 9.33
CA LEU A 268 14.49 -21.44 8.60
C LEU A 268 14.03 -22.89 8.79
N ARG A 269 14.93 -23.76 9.27
CA ARG A 269 14.68 -25.19 9.52
C ARG A 269 14.41 -25.51 10.99
N GLY A 270 14.48 -24.51 11.87
CA GLY A 270 14.38 -24.71 13.31
C GLY A 270 15.59 -25.45 13.89
N GLY A 271 16.74 -25.35 13.23
CA GLY A 271 18.01 -25.89 13.72
C GLY A 271 18.56 -25.08 14.90
N SER A 272 19.58 -25.64 15.57
CA SER A 272 20.28 -25.00 16.69
C SER A 272 21.67 -24.53 16.27
N GLY A 273 22.10 -23.41 16.83
CA GLY A 273 23.44 -22.85 16.62
C GLY A 273 24.36 -23.13 17.81
N ARG A 274 25.54 -22.50 17.77
CA ARG A 274 26.47 -22.49 18.91
C ARG A 274 26.19 -21.29 19.80
N PRO A 275 26.22 -21.39 21.14
CA PRO A 275 25.93 -20.26 22.02
C PRO A 275 26.78 -19.02 21.70
N ALA A 276 26.15 -17.86 21.68
CA ALA A 276 26.78 -16.57 21.41
C ALA A 276 26.16 -15.45 22.26
N GLU A 277 26.93 -14.40 22.53
CA GLU A 277 26.45 -13.18 23.17
C GLU A 277 26.41 -12.01 22.18
N LEU A 278 25.30 -11.28 22.16
CA LEU A 278 25.09 -10.11 21.31
C LEU A 278 24.71 -8.90 22.17
N ALA A 279 25.36 -7.77 21.90
CA ALA A 279 24.94 -6.48 22.41
C ALA A 279 25.00 -5.42 21.30
N MET A 280 23.97 -4.58 21.20
CA MET A 280 23.99 -3.39 20.37
C MET A 280 23.57 -2.18 21.20
N GLU A 281 24.28 -1.08 21.00
CA GLU A 281 23.97 0.24 21.55
C GLU A 281 24.10 1.23 20.38
N LEU A 282 22.98 1.51 19.73
CA LEU A 282 22.95 2.17 18.43
C LEU A 282 21.94 3.32 18.42
N VAL A 283 22.26 4.35 17.62
CA VAL A 283 21.43 5.54 17.41
C VAL A 283 21.16 5.67 15.92
N TRP A 284 19.89 5.74 15.57
CA TRP A 284 19.39 6.07 14.23
C TRP A 284 19.08 7.55 14.17
N SER A 285 19.77 8.26 13.28
CA SER A 285 19.51 9.66 12.96
C SER A 285 18.89 9.75 11.59
N THR A 286 17.75 10.41 11.49
CA THR A 286 16.99 10.56 10.25
C THR A 286 17.84 11.25 9.19
N ASN A 287 17.93 10.61 8.03
CA ASN A 287 18.72 11.04 6.89
C ASN A 287 17.86 10.98 5.62
N GLY A 288 16.66 11.55 5.67
CA GLY A 288 15.73 11.64 4.55
C GLY A 288 14.35 12.10 5.02
N ALA A 289 13.43 12.29 4.08
CA ALA A 289 12.05 12.61 4.41
C ALA A 289 11.35 11.35 4.98
N PRO A 290 10.71 11.45 6.16
CA PRO A 290 9.83 10.39 6.64
C PRO A 290 8.67 10.14 5.66
N TYR A 291 8.33 8.87 5.45
CA TYR A 291 7.30 8.46 4.51
C TYR A 291 6.23 7.60 5.21
N GLN A 292 4.98 8.03 5.18
CA GLN A 292 3.85 7.27 5.70
C GLN A 292 3.08 6.60 4.56
N TYR A 293 2.65 5.37 4.80
CA TYR A 293 1.88 4.59 3.84
C TYR A 293 0.43 5.09 3.76
N ARG A 294 -0.16 5.01 2.57
CA ARG A 294 -1.60 5.24 2.36
C ARG A 294 -2.46 4.03 2.68
N LEU A 295 -1.95 2.83 2.41
CA LEU A 295 -2.73 1.58 2.45
C LEU A 295 -2.69 0.85 3.80
N ALA A 296 -1.79 1.26 4.71
CA ALA A 296 -1.63 0.62 6.01
C ALA A 296 -1.07 1.62 7.02
N SER A 297 -1.40 1.42 8.29
CA SER A 297 -0.87 2.23 9.39
C SER A 297 0.59 1.88 9.67
N ARG A 298 1.49 2.57 8.97
CA ARG A 298 2.95 2.45 9.11
C ARG A 298 3.69 3.61 8.47
N TYR A 299 4.94 3.80 8.87
CA TYR A 299 5.88 4.69 8.20
C TYR A 299 7.27 4.06 8.03
N GLU A 300 8.08 4.69 7.18
CA GLU A 300 9.45 4.30 6.83
C GLU A 300 10.36 5.52 6.86
N ILE A 301 11.53 5.38 7.49
CA ILE A 301 12.49 6.49 7.62
C ILE A 301 13.91 5.99 7.35
N PRO A 302 14.59 6.53 6.31
CA PRO A 302 16.00 6.22 6.08
C PRO A 302 16.86 7.00 7.09
N CYS A 303 17.90 6.35 7.59
CA CYS A 303 18.74 6.87 8.67
C CYS A 303 20.23 6.71 8.36
N THR A 304 21.04 7.47 9.09
CA THR A 304 22.42 7.09 9.41
C THR A 304 22.46 6.48 10.81
N VAL A 305 23.37 5.53 11.02
CA VAL A 305 23.46 4.76 12.25
C VAL A 305 24.86 4.86 12.84
N SER A 306 24.93 5.18 14.13
CA SER A 306 26.18 5.28 14.88
C SER A 306 26.07 4.57 16.22
N GLY A 307 27.19 4.03 16.70
CA GLY A 307 27.24 3.39 18.02
C GLY A 307 28.15 2.17 18.06
N THR A 308 27.74 1.15 18.79
CA THR A 308 28.54 -0.07 18.99
C THR A 308 27.72 -1.33 18.83
N VAL A 309 28.29 -2.31 18.13
CA VAL A 309 27.83 -3.70 18.12
C VAL A 309 28.92 -4.57 18.74
N THR A 310 28.55 -5.51 19.59
CA THR A 310 29.48 -6.46 20.21
C THR A 310 28.95 -7.88 20.04
N VAL A 311 29.78 -8.76 19.48
CA VAL A 311 29.48 -10.18 19.27
C VAL A 311 30.59 -11.00 19.91
N ASP A 312 30.28 -11.85 20.89
CA ASP A 312 31.27 -12.67 21.63
C ASP A 312 32.49 -11.86 22.10
N GLY A 313 32.26 -10.64 22.58
CA GLY A 313 33.30 -9.71 23.03
C GLY A 313 34.07 -8.97 21.93
N ARG A 314 33.88 -9.30 20.65
CA ARG A 314 34.40 -8.53 19.52
C ARG A 314 33.53 -7.30 19.28
N ARG A 315 34.14 -6.13 19.35
CA ARG A 315 33.47 -4.83 19.25
C ARG A 315 33.64 -4.21 17.85
N TYR A 316 32.53 -3.73 17.29
CA TYR A 316 32.45 -2.96 16.05
C TYR A 316 31.93 -1.56 16.37
N ARG A 317 32.63 -0.52 15.93
CA ARG A 317 32.25 0.88 16.11
C ARG A 317 31.63 1.37 14.80
N LEU A 318 30.35 1.70 14.82
CA LEU A 318 29.65 2.25 13.66
C LEU A 318 29.72 3.78 13.72
N ASP A 319 29.97 4.41 12.58
CA ASP A 319 30.05 5.85 12.43
C ASP A 319 29.32 6.31 11.16
N GLY A 320 28.05 6.69 11.33
CA GLY A 320 27.22 7.25 10.27
C GLY A 320 26.93 6.30 9.12
N VAL A 321 26.78 5.01 9.39
CA VAL A 321 26.57 3.98 8.35
C VAL A 321 25.10 3.95 7.88
N PRO A 322 24.79 3.47 6.67
CA PRO A 322 23.41 3.36 6.19
C PRO A 322 22.53 2.49 7.09
N GLY A 323 21.28 2.90 7.27
CA GLY A 323 20.26 2.11 7.95
C GLY A 323 18.85 2.63 7.70
N GLN A 324 17.86 1.91 8.20
CA GLN A 324 16.45 2.28 8.17
C GLN A 324 15.80 1.99 9.51
N ARG A 325 14.74 2.74 9.81
CA ARG A 325 13.78 2.38 10.84
C ARG A 325 12.35 2.43 10.30
N ASP A 326 11.51 1.54 10.80
CA ASP A 326 10.09 1.51 10.52
C ASP A 326 9.28 1.32 11.80
N HIS A 327 8.04 1.82 11.76
CA HIS A 327 7.05 1.57 12.77
C HIS A 327 5.70 1.27 12.12
N SER A 328 5.02 0.24 12.59
CA SER A 328 3.77 -0.22 12.02
C SER A 328 2.81 -0.76 13.07
N TRP A 329 1.52 -0.49 12.87
CA TRP A 329 0.46 -0.91 13.78
C TRP A 329 -0.78 -1.40 13.02
N GLY A 330 -1.70 -2.06 13.72
CA GLY A 330 -2.95 -2.58 13.16
C GLY A 330 -2.95 -4.10 12.92
N ALA A 331 -4.02 -4.59 12.30
CA ALA A 331 -4.19 -6.01 12.00
C ALA A 331 -3.20 -6.48 10.91
N ARG A 332 -2.39 -7.49 11.21
CA ARG A 332 -1.35 -8.01 10.30
C ARG A 332 -1.29 -9.52 10.35
N ASP A 333 -1.78 -10.18 9.29
CA ASP A 333 -1.64 -11.61 9.10
C ASP A 333 -0.43 -11.93 8.20
N TRP A 334 0.70 -12.22 8.84
CA TRP A 334 1.99 -12.52 8.19
C TRP A 334 1.99 -13.85 7.42
N TRP A 335 0.91 -14.62 7.53
CA TRP A 335 0.75 -15.94 6.92
C TRP A 335 -0.33 -15.98 5.85
N SER A 336 -0.81 -14.81 5.42
CA SER A 336 -1.88 -14.68 4.42
C SER A 336 -1.42 -14.21 3.04
N MET A 337 -0.18 -13.72 2.93
CA MET A 337 0.32 -13.05 1.72
C MET A 337 1.85 -13.09 1.66
N ASP A 338 2.39 -13.09 0.45
CA ASP A 338 3.82 -12.99 0.20
C ASP A 338 4.21 -11.52 -0.04
N TRP A 339 5.46 -11.16 0.25
CA TRP A 339 5.99 -9.86 -0.16
C TRP A 339 7.51 -9.82 -0.28
N VAL A 340 8.00 -8.80 -0.97
CA VAL A 340 9.39 -8.35 -0.91
C VAL A 340 9.42 -6.93 -0.39
N TRP A 341 10.07 -6.70 0.75
CA TRP A 341 10.30 -5.37 1.33
C TRP A 341 11.77 -5.00 1.20
N THR A 342 12.06 -3.72 0.97
CA THR A 342 13.43 -3.23 0.76
C THR A 342 13.67 -1.86 1.39
N ALA A 343 14.89 -1.65 1.88
CA ALA A 343 15.41 -0.37 2.35
C ALA A 343 16.85 -0.22 1.87
N LEU A 344 17.07 0.68 0.92
CA LEU A 344 18.30 0.77 0.15
C LEU A 344 18.85 2.20 0.17
N HIS A 345 20.17 2.28 0.19
CA HIS A 345 20.94 3.52 0.11
C HIS A 345 21.92 3.40 -1.06
N LEU A 346 21.80 4.27 -2.04
CA LEU A 346 22.74 4.38 -3.15
C LEU A 346 23.87 5.35 -2.80
N ASP A 347 25.05 5.11 -3.38
CA ASP A 347 26.27 5.86 -3.11
C ASP A 347 26.18 7.35 -3.55
N ASP A 348 25.23 7.68 -4.43
CA ASP A 348 24.94 9.06 -4.83
C ASP A 348 24.07 9.84 -3.81
N GLY A 349 23.70 9.19 -2.70
CA GLY A 349 22.82 9.75 -1.67
C GLY A 349 21.33 9.54 -1.94
N THR A 350 20.96 8.76 -2.96
CA THR A 350 19.57 8.34 -3.17
C THR A 350 19.15 7.29 -2.15
N ARG A 351 17.97 7.46 -1.56
CA ARG A 351 17.36 6.49 -0.63
C ARG A 351 16.15 5.88 -1.30
N VAL A 352 15.98 4.58 -1.16
CA VAL A 352 14.92 3.83 -1.83
C VAL A 352 14.27 2.91 -0.83
N HIS A 353 12.95 2.91 -0.82
CA HIS A 353 12.17 1.95 -0.09
C HIS A 353 11.07 1.43 -1.01
N GLY A 354 10.81 0.13 -0.98
CA GLY A 354 9.78 -0.48 -1.80
C GLY A 354 9.26 -1.78 -1.23
N VAL A 355 7.96 -2.01 -1.42
CA VAL A 355 7.26 -3.25 -1.12
C VAL A 355 6.50 -3.72 -2.35
N ASP A 356 6.80 -4.93 -2.81
CA ASP A 356 5.98 -5.70 -3.73
C ASP A 356 5.13 -6.67 -2.91
N LEU A 357 3.83 -6.36 -2.74
CA LEU A 357 2.89 -7.13 -1.92
C LEU A 357 1.99 -8.01 -2.81
N ARG A 358 1.92 -9.30 -2.46
CA ARG A 358 1.29 -10.34 -3.27
C ARG A 358 0.24 -11.08 -2.46
N ILE A 359 -1.02 -10.66 -2.61
CA ILE A 359 -2.16 -11.26 -1.95
C ILE A 359 -2.84 -12.24 -2.92
N PRO A 360 -3.09 -13.51 -2.54
CA PRO A 360 -3.77 -14.47 -3.39
C PRO A 360 -5.11 -13.93 -3.93
N GLY A 361 -5.26 -13.91 -5.26
CA GLY A 361 -6.48 -13.43 -5.92
C GLY A 361 -6.60 -11.92 -6.09
N ALA A 362 -5.64 -11.13 -5.61
CA ALA A 362 -5.60 -9.68 -5.81
C ALA A 362 -4.57 -9.28 -6.89
N PRO A 363 -4.74 -8.13 -7.54
CA PRO A 363 -3.67 -7.52 -8.35
C PRO A 363 -2.42 -7.23 -7.49
N PRO A 364 -1.20 -7.19 -8.09
CA PRO A 364 0.00 -6.78 -7.39
C PRO A 364 -0.12 -5.37 -6.80
N ILE A 365 0.38 -5.18 -5.59
CA ILE A 365 0.34 -3.89 -4.90
C ILE A 365 1.78 -3.44 -4.63
N GLY A 366 2.14 -2.27 -5.16
CA GLY A 366 3.41 -1.62 -4.91
C GLY A 366 3.26 -0.44 -3.95
N VAL A 367 4.12 -0.35 -2.94
CA VAL A 367 4.18 0.83 -2.05
C VAL A 367 5.64 1.19 -1.79
N GLY A 368 5.97 2.48 -1.77
CA GLY A 368 7.32 2.90 -1.41
C GLY A 368 7.67 4.31 -1.87
N TYR A 369 8.96 4.61 -1.84
CA TYR A 369 9.49 5.89 -2.28
C TYR A 369 10.84 5.78 -3.00
N LEU A 370 11.11 6.79 -3.82
CA LEU A 370 12.44 7.15 -4.31
C LEU A 370 12.79 8.55 -3.79
N GLN A 371 13.91 8.70 -3.08
CA GLN A 371 14.40 9.97 -2.53
C GLN A 371 15.80 10.29 -3.06
N PRO A 372 15.92 10.92 -4.26
CA PRO A 372 17.21 11.36 -4.78
C PRO A 372 17.85 12.43 -3.89
N SER A 373 19.17 12.49 -3.87
CA SER A 373 19.88 13.53 -3.12
C SER A 373 19.55 14.92 -3.66
N GLY A 374 19.11 15.82 -2.78
CA GLY A 374 18.76 17.21 -3.13
C GLY A 374 17.45 17.38 -3.92
N ALA A 375 16.65 16.32 -4.09
CA ALA A 375 15.34 16.39 -4.73
C ALA A 375 14.22 15.97 -3.75
N PRO A 376 12.95 16.36 -4.01
CA PRO A 376 11.81 15.87 -3.23
C PRO A 376 11.63 14.35 -3.32
N LEU A 377 11.00 13.78 -2.30
CA LEU A 377 10.54 12.40 -2.31
C LEU A 377 9.54 12.18 -3.45
N VAL A 378 9.71 11.08 -4.18
CA VAL A 378 8.76 10.58 -5.18
C VAL A 378 8.11 9.32 -4.62
N GLU A 379 6.80 9.36 -4.42
CA GLU A 379 6.03 8.19 -3.99
C GLU A 379 5.88 7.21 -5.16
N LEU A 380 6.17 5.94 -4.91
CA LEU A 380 6.09 4.88 -5.90
C LEU A 380 4.63 4.43 -6.08
N GLN A 381 4.23 4.28 -7.33
CA GLN A 381 2.93 3.76 -7.77
C GLN A 381 2.99 2.27 -8.08
N ALA A 382 4.16 1.75 -8.45
CA ALA A 382 4.38 0.33 -8.63
C ALA A 382 5.79 -0.08 -8.19
N VAL A 383 5.85 -1.24 -7.56
CA VAL A 383 7.08 -1.94 -7.17
C VAL A 383 6.87 -3.38 -7.58
N THR A 384 7.80 -3.91 -8.37
CA THR A 384 7.76 -5.32 -8.77
C THR A 384 9.10 -5.96 -8.48
N ALA A 385 9.09 -7.06 -7.74
CA ALA A 385 10.28 -7.84 -7.45
C ALA A 385 10.29 -9.15 -8.26
N ARG A 386 11.48 -9.57 -8.68
CA ARG A 386 11.73 -10.90 -9.25
C ARG A 386 12.92 -11.52 -8.57
N GLU A 387 12.66 -12.57 -7.81
CA GLU A 387 13.60 -13.14 -6.86
C GLU A 387 14.19 -14.45 -7.37
N THR A 388 15.40 -14.76 -6.94
CA THR A 388 16.04 -16.04 -7.16
C THR A 388 16.44 -16.60 -5.80
N PHE A 389 16.08 -17.85 -5.53
CA PHE A 389 16.38 -18.55 -4.28
C PHE A 389 17.30 -19.73 -4.55
N ALA A 390 18.14 -20.05 -3.58
CA ALA A 390 18.88 -21.30 -3.53
C ALA A 390 17.99 -22.43 -2.96
N ASP A 391 18.42 -23.68 -3.16
CA ASP A 391 17.68 -24.87 -2.72
C ASP A 391 17.50 -24.97 -1.20
N ASN A 392 18.28 -24.21 -0.42
CA ASN A 392 18.18 -24.12 1.03
C ASN A 392 17.13 -23.10 1.52
N GLY A 393 16.37 -22.48 0.61
CA GLY A 393 15.32 -21.52 0.93
C GLY A 393 15.81 -20.09 1.13
N LEU A 394 17.11 -19.82 0.98
CA LEU A 394 17.67 -18.47 1.11
C LEU A 394 17.72 -17.74 -0.25
N PRO A 395 17.49 -16.40 -0.26
CA PRO A 395 17.54 -15.60 -1.48
C PRO A 395 18.97 -15.42 -1.99
N VAL A 396 19.17 -15.43 -3.29
CA VAL A 396 20.48 -15.18 -3.93
C VAL A 396 20.52 -13.78 -4.52
N SER A 397 19.45 -13.39 -5.21
CA SER A 397 19.31 -12.09 -5.84
C SER A 397 17.85 -11.70 -6.02
N THR A 398 17.60 -10.42 -6.21
CA THR A 398 16.28 -9.89 -6.57
C THR A 398 16.45 -8.74 -7.55
N VAL A 399 15.66 -8.73 -8.63
CA VAL A 399 15.54 -7.57 -9.53
C VAL A 399 14.28 -6.81 -9.15
N LEU A 400 14.41 -5.52 -8.85
CA LEU A 400 13.32 -4.60 -8.59
C LEU A 400 13.10 -3.70 -9.81
N HIS A 401 11.83 -3.44 -10.13
CA HIS A 401 11.42 -2.38 -11.04
C HIS A 401 10.49 -1.42 -10.32
N LEU A 402 10.83 -0.13 -10.36
CA LEU A 402 10.14 0.93 -9.61
C LEU A 402 9.52 1.96 -10.56
N GLN A 403 8.27 2.32 -10.29
CA GLN A 403 7.54 3.38 -11.01
C GLN A 403 6.86 4.34 -10.03
N PRO A 404 6.80 5.64 -10.34
CA PRO A 404 7.48 6.32 -11.45
C PRO A 404 9.00 6.41 -11.23
N GLY A 405 9.74 6.66 -12.31
CA GLY A 405 11.22 6.80 -12.30
C GLY A 405 11.95 5.79 -13.18
N ASP A 406 11.26 4.73 -13.61
CA ASP A 406 11.80 3.67 -14.47
C ASP A 406 13.16 3.14 -14.02
N LEU A 407 13.29 2.97 -12.69
CA LEU A 407 14.52 2.52 -12.08
C LEU A 407 14.47 1.00 -11.90
N GLU A 408 15.40 0.32 -12.57
CA GLU A 408 15.68 -1.09 -12.35
C GLU A 408 16.89 -1.26 -11.44
N LEU A 409 16.72 -2.03 -10.35
CA LEU A 409 17.78 -2.35 -9.40
C LEU A 409 17.98 -3.86 -9.33
N THR A 410 19.23 -4.31 -9.36
CA THR A 410 19.62 -5.67 -9.03
C THR A 410 20.20 -5.70 -7.62
N LEU A 411 19.52 -6.40 -6.73
CA LEU A 411 19.95 -6.73 -5.38
C LEU A 411 20.72 -8.06 -5.40
N ARG A 412 21.94 -8.07 -4.87
CA ARG A 412 22.74 -9.28 -4.67
C ARG A 412 22.94 -9.51 -3.19
N VAL A 413 22.55 -10.69 -2.71
CA VAL A 413 22.64 -10.99 -1.28
C VAL A 413 24.11 -11.17 -0.86
N ARG A 414 24.47 -10.52 0.26
CA ARG A 414 25.82 -10.57 0.84
C ARG A 414 25.88 -11.36 2.14
N ALA A 415 24.87 -11.24 2.98
CA ALA A 415 24.78 -11.95 4.24
C ALA A 415 23.31 -12.13 4.65
N HIS A 416 22.99 -13.25 5.29
CA HIS A 416 21.64 -13.61 5.67
C HIS A 416 21.42 -13.46 7.17
N ALA A 417 20.25 -12.95 7.56
CA ALA A 417 19.77 -12.95 8.94
C ALA A 417 18.28 -13.30 8.95
N PRO A 418 17.92 -14.54 8.58
CA PRO A 418 16.54 -14.96 8.40
C PRO A 418 15.88 -15.31 9.74
N VAL A 419 14.54 -15.34 9.77
CA VAL A 419 13.77 -15.95 10.85
C VAL A 419 12.64 -16.81 10.30
N LEU A 420 12.14 -17.74 11.11
CA LEU A 420 10.97 -18.55 10.80
C LEU A 420 9.78 -18.05 11.61
N LEU A 421 8.68 -17.70 10.96
CA LEU A 421 7.48 -17.21 11.64
C LEU A 421 6.45 -18.33 11.74
N THR A 422 6.07 -18.68 12.97
CA THR A 422 5.09 -19.73 13.26
C THR A 422 3.88 -19.17 13.99
N ALA A 423 2.70 -19.26 13.35
CA ALA A 423 1.43 -18.86 13.93
C ALA A 423 1.00 -19.79 15.06
N THR A 424 0.08 -19.32 15.92
CA THR A 424 -0.58 -20.13 16.95
C THR A 424 -1.34 -21.33 16.37
N ASP A 425 -1.90 -21.17 15.17
CA ASP A 425 -2.65 -22.19 14.43
C ASP A 425 -1.75 -23.14 13.60
N GLY A 426 -0.43 -22.95 13.63
CA GLY A 426 0.55 -23.79 12.95
C GLY A 426 0.90 -23.38 11.52
N ARG A 427 0.34 -22.29 10.98
CA ARG A 427 0.84 -21.70 9.72
C ARG A 427 2.28 -21.24 9.86
N ILE A 428 3.05 -21.39 8.78
CA ILE A 428 4.48 -21.09 8.74
C ILE A 428 4.77 -20.14 7.58
N SER A 429 5.57 -19.11 7.85
CA SER A 429 6.16 -18.27 6.82
C SER A 429 7.68 -18.29 6.96
N ASP A 430 8.36 -18.59 5.84
CA ASP A 430 9.79 -18.35 5.71
C ASP A 430 10.01 -16.84 5.60
N PHE A 431 10.85 -16.29 6.47
CA PHE A 431 11.10 -14.87 6.55
C PHE A 431 12.58 -14.56 6.42
N PRO A 432 13.21 -14.85 5.26
CA PRO A 432 14.57 -14.44 5.03
C PRO A 432 14.69 -12.93 5.01
N ARG A 433 15.74 -12.47 5.67
CA ARG A 433 16.22 -11.09 5.60
C ARG A 433 17.69 -11.11 5.25
N ALA A 434 18.13 -10.16 4.45
CA ALA A 434 19.51 -10.13 4.03
C ALA A 434 20.01 -8.71 3.80
N TRP A 435 21.27 -8.50 4.18
CA TRP A 435 22.04 -7.39 3.65
C TRP A 435 22.34 -7.69 2.18
N VAL A 436 22.04 -6.71 1.31
CA VAL A 436 22.27 -6.75 -0.13
C VAL A 436 23.24 -5.66 -0.60
N ASP A 437 24.00 -5.96 -1.64
CA ASP A 437 24.58 -4.96 -2.53
C ASP A 437 23.56 -4.59 -3.61
N VAL A 438 23.57 -3.34 -4.03
CA VAL A 438 22.67 -2.79 -5.04
C VAL A 438 23.49 -2.36 -6.25
N SER A 439 22.98 -2.68 -7.43
CA SER A 439 23.44 -2.12 -8.69
C SER A 439 22.23 -1.73 -9.54
N THR A 440 22.34 -0.66 -10.29
CA THR A 440 21.26 -0.15 -11.14
C THR A 440 21.65 -0.21 -12.61
N ALA A 441 20.66 -0.24 -13.51
CA ALA A 441 20.92 -0.26 -14.95
C ALA A 441 21.70 0.98 -15.44
N ASP A 442 21.59 2.11 -14.75
CA ASP A 442 22.29 3.35 -15.05
C ASP A 442 23.71 3.44 -14.43
N GLY A 443 24.15 2.40 -13.73
CA GLY A 443 25.52 2.26 -13.23
C GLY A 443 25.73 2.74 -11.78
N ARG A 444 24.69 3.21 -11.08
CA ARG A 444 24.79 3.49 -9.64
C ARG A 444 24.85 2.22 -8.81
N THR A 445 25.54 2.31 -7.68
CA THR A 445 25.73 1.24 -6.70
C THR A 445 25.24 1.67 -5.33
N GLY A 446 25.07 0.71 -4.43
CA GLY A 446 24.62 0.97 -3.07
C GLY A 446 24.54 -0.28 -2.22
N VAL A 447 23.95 -0.14 -1.04
CA VAL A 447 23.72 -1.22 -0.09
C VAL A 447 22.38 -1.07 0.60
N GLY A 448 21.93 -2.10 1.29
CA GLY A 448 20.76 -2.01 2.15
C GLY A 448 20.28 -3.36 2.63
N TRP A 449 19.02 -3.40 3.04
CA TRP A 449 18.34 -4.61 3.45
C TRP A 449 17.19 -4.94 2.52
N ALA A 450 17.01 -6.25 2.31
CA ALA A 450 15.84 -6.81 1.68
C ALA A 450 15.27 -7.93 2.55
N GLU A 451 13.97 -8.07 2.49
CA GLU A 451 13.16 -9.02 3.25
C GLU A 451 12.19 -9.69 2.30
N TRP A 452 11.99 -10.99 2.48
CA TRP A 452 10.98 -11.74 1.74
C TRP A 452 10.12 -12.50 2.73
N ASN A 453 8.80 -12.31 2.68
CA ASN A 453 7.86 -13.19 3.36
C ASN A 453 7.33 -14.20 2.35
N ARG A 454 7.44 -15.48 2.71
CA ARG A 454 6.98 -16.60 1.87
C ARG A 454 6.15 -17.55 2.70
N VAL A 455 4.85 -17.55 2.49
CA VAL A 455 3.93 -18.45 3.18
C VAL A 455 4.15 -19.87 2.69
N ARG A 456 4.29 -20.82 3.62
CA ARG A 456 4.31 -22.25 3.29
C ARG A 456 2.87 -22.73 3.12
N HIS A 457 2.53 -23.19 1.91
CA HIS A 457 1.22 -23.74 1.56
C HIS A 457 1.12 -25.24 1.79
#